data_AF-A0A285IMV8-F1
#
_entry.id   AF-A0A285IMV8-F1
#
_cell.length_a   1.000
_cell.length_b   1.000
_cell.length_c   1.000
_cell.angle_alpha   90.00
_cell.angle_beta   90.00
_cell.angle_gamma   90.00
#
_symmetry.space_group_name_H-M   'P 1'
#
loop_
_entity.id
_entity.type
_entity.pdbx_description
1 polymer ?
#
loop_
_entity_poly.entity_id
_entity_poly.type
_entity_poly.pdbx_seq_one_letter_code
_entity_poly.pdbx_strand_id
1 'polypeptide(L)'
;MNSLLAISSLKLVLLALVALLAVVIWRYSATALAGEQDKLRFMRALALTLTATVFTLLSNHLLLFWLGWCWISLSLQQLLLFYPERPRAQLAAHKKALSARAGEILLAGAFILLYIEFGTAEISDIVSQASGQHYSLSLYGHVATVLLVLVALIKCAQLPLHGWLIQVVEAPTPVSALLHAGIINLGGILLLLFSPLLKLSAAAAVLLLVTALISTVLAALIMTTRISIKVRLAWSTIAQMGLMLVEIALGLYTLALLHLLAHSCYKAYAFLHSGNAVNHYLAAQLAGQTEPQARHWLLALLVTSALVILAHQILPLSSLSSAVLLVLAVTVLLMPSLARADSRRPLRVMLAVAYGVGLLALYSSGKYMLQPIAPTTQVFSTWADVFTSLVFAGLFVMAVLLRYHSRHRAVNRVFIWLNAGGYLDEWATRVTLKIWPYHNKTSVKTSNLSQAESLK
;
A
#
# COMPACT_ATOMS: atom_id res chain seq x y z
N MET A 1 25.05 -18.86 -17.42
CA MET A 1 25.33 -17.60 -18.15
C MET A 1 24.90 -16.47 -17.24
N ASN A 2 25.87 -15.72 -16.68
CA ASN A 2 25.61 -14.62 -15.76
C ASN A 2 25.14 -13.41 -16.58
N SER A 3 23.82 -13.26 -16.75
CA SER A 3 23.27 -12.07 -17.36
C SER A 3 22.91 -11.06 -16.27
N LEU A 4 23.52 -9.88 -16.34
CA LEU A 4 23.24 -8.73 -15.44
C LEU A 4 21.74 -8.36 -15.38
N LEU A 5 20.99 -8.77 -16.40
CA LEU A 5 19.54 -8.71 -16.47
C LEU A 5 18.97 -10.13 -16.50
N ALA A 6 17.89 -10.38 -15.76
CA ALA A 6 17.22 -11.67 -15.75
C ALA A 6 15.72 -11.50 -15.79
N ILE A 7 15.05 -12.37 -16.56
CA ILE A 7 13.61 -12.41 -16.71
C ILE A 7 13.10 -13.73 -16.12
N SER A 8 12.17 -13.63 -15.19
CA SER A 8 11.43 -14.75 -14.61
C SER A 8 9.93 -14.54 -14.80
N SER A 9 9.12 -15.59 -14.66
CA SER A 9 7.65 -15.49 -14.74
C SER A 9 7.09 -14.43 -13.79
N LEU A 10 7.65 -14.34 -12.57
CA LEU A 10 7.29 -13.30 -11.61
C LEU A 10 7.60 -11.90 -12.15
N LYS A 11 8.83 -11.68 -12.66
CA LYS A 11 9.24 -10.40 -13.23
C LYS A 11 8.39 -10.02 -14.44
N LEU A 12 8.00 -10.97 -15.29
CA LEU A 12 7.12 -10.72 -16.44
C LEU A 12 5.75 -10.20 -16.01
N VAL A 13 5.12 -10.82 -15.00
CA VAL A 13 3.84 -10.35 -14.46
C VAL A 13 3.97 -8.94 -13.88
N LEU A 14 5.06 -8.65 -13.16
CA LEU A 14 5.30 -7.31 -12.61
C LEU A 14 5.58 -6.27 -13.70
N LEU A 15 6.33 -6.62 -14.75
CA LEU A 15 6.59 -5.74 -15.90
C LEU A 15 5.31 -5.45 -16.68
N ALA A 16 4.45 -6.45 -16.86
CA ALA A 16 3.14 -6.27 -17.49
C ALA A 16 2.26 -5.30 -16.69
N LEU A 17 2.26 -5.41 -15.35
CA LEU A 17 1.58 -4.46 -14.48
C LEU A 17 2.15 -3.04 -14.64
N VAL A 18 3.48 -2.88 -14.61
CA VAL A 18 4.13 -1.57 -14.78
C VAL A 18 3.79 -0.97 -16.14
N ALA A 19 3.77 -1.76 -17.21
CA ALA A 19 3.39 -1.31 -18.54
C ALA A 19 1.92 -0.86 -18.60
N LEU A 20 1.00 -1.61 -17.99
CA LEU A 20 -0.41 -1.23 -17.89
C LEU A 20 -0.57 0.11 -17.16
N LEU A 21 0.05 0.26 -15.99
CA LEU A 21 0.00 1.51 -15.22
C LEU A 21 0.66 2.67 -15.99
N ALA A 22 1.78 2.42 -16.68
CA ALA A 22 2.45 3.42 -17.50
C ALA A 22 1.52 3.98 -18.57
N VAL A 23 0.83 3.12 -19.33
CA VAL A 23 -0.11 3.56 -20.39
C VAL A 23 -1.26 4.38 -19.80
N VAL A 24 -1.88 3.90 -18.72
CA VAL A 24 -3.02 4.58 -18.08
C VAL A 24 -2.61 5.94 -17.52
N ILE A 25 -1.53 5.99 -16.73
CA ILE A 25 -1.06 7.22 -16.10
C ILE A 25 -0.55 8.20 -17.15
N TRP A 26 0.19 7.74 -18.16
CA TRP A 26 0.69 8.60 -19.24
C TRP A 26 -0.45 9.29 -20.00
N ARG A 27 -1.47 8.51 -20.42
CA ARG A 27 -2.63 9.05 -21.14
C ARG A 27 -3.40 10.05 -20.28
N TYR A 28 -3.63 9.72 -19.01
CA TYR A 28 -4.30 10.61 -18.07
C TYR A 28 -3.49 11.90 -17.84
N SER A 29 -2.17 11.81 -17.66
CA SER A 29 -1.29 12.97 -17.48
C SER A 29 -1.29 13.88 -18.70
N ALA A 30 -1.29 13.31 -19.91
CA ALA A 30 -1.28 14.08 -21.15
C ALA A 30 -2.53 14.97 -21.30
N THR A 31 -3.70 14.48 -20.86
CA THR A 31 -4.96 15.23 -20.89
C THR A 31 -5.12 16.15 -19.68
N ALA A 32 -4.88 15.63 -18.47
CA ALA A 32 -5.09 16.37 -17.22
C ALA A 32 -4.18 17.60 -17.07
N LEU A 33 -2.99 17.58 -17.68
CA LEU A 33 -2.02 18.68 -17.63
C LEU A 33 -1.93 19.45 -18.95
N ALA A 34 -2.89 19.31 -19.86
CA ALA A 34 -2.82 19.92 -21.20
C ALA A 34 -2.67 21.46 -21.17
N GLY A 35 -3.22 22.13 -20.15
CA GLY A 35 -3.12 23.58 -19.97
C GLY A 35 -1.96 24.05 -19.08
N GLU A 36 -1.16 23.13 -18.52
CA GLU A 36 -0.06 23.49 -17.61
C GLU A 36 1.22 23.81 -18.40
N GLN A 37 1.86 24.94 -18.11
CA GLN A 37 3.10 25.36 -18.78
C GLN A 37 4.23 24.33 -18.61
N ASP A 38 4.33 23.71 -17.43
CA ASP A 38 5.39 22.77 -17.07
C ASP A 38 5.10 21.30 -17.45
N LYS A 39 4.08 21.04 -18.29
CA LYS A 39 3.70 19.70 -18.72
C LYS A 39 4.88 18.87 -19.25
N LEU A 40 5.76 19.45 -20.07
CA LEU A 40 6.88 18.70 -20.66
C LEU A 40 7.87 18.21 -19.60
N ARG A 41 8.16 19.04 -18.59
CA ARG A 41 9.00 18.65 -17.44
C ARG A 41 8.38 17.48 -16.69
N PHE A 42 7.08 17.53 -16.46
CA PHE A 42 6.33 16.45 -15.82
C PHE A 42 6.42 15.15 -16.61
N MET A 43 6.12 15.17 -17.91
CA MET A 43 6.10 13.97 -18.75
C MET A 43 7.49 13.33 -18.86
N ARG A 44 8.57 14.13 -18.91
CA ARG A 44 9.95 13.63 -18.86
C ARG A 44 10.27 12.95 -17.52
N ALA A 45 9.93 13.58 -16.40
CA ALA A 45 10.15 13.00 -15.08
C ALA A 45 9.33 11.71 -14.87
N LEU A 46 8.11 11.64 -15.43
CA LEU A 46 7.28 10.44 -15.44
C LEU A 46 7.95 9.32 -16.25
N ALA A 47 8.42 9.61 -17.47
CA ALA A 47 9.14 8.64 -18.29
C ALA A 47 10.39 8.11 -17.57
N LEU A 48 11.21 9.00 -17.00
CA LEU A 48 12.41 8.61 -16.23
C LEU A 48 12.08 7.70 -15.05
N THR A 49 10.99 8.01 -14.32
CA THR A 49 10.55 7.19 -13.19
C THR A 49 10.12 5.78 -13.63
N LEU A 50 9.36 5.70 -14.73
CA LEU A 50 8.89 4.43 -15.28
C LEU A 50 10.06 3.60 -15.83
N THR A 51 10.99 4.22 -16.55
CA THR A 51 12.22 3.57 -17.05
C THR A 51 13.07 3.05 -15.90
N ALA A 52 13.28 3.85 -14.85
CA ALA A 52 14.03 3.41 -13.67
C ALA A 52 13.35 2.22 -12.96
N THR A 53 12.01 2.19 -12.95
CA THR A 53 11.23 1.07 -12.39
C THR A 53 11.45 -0.21 -13.20
N VAL A 54 11.34 -0.14 -14.53
CA VAL A 54 11.60 -1.28 -15.43
C VAL A 54 13.04 -1.76 -15.29
N PHE A 55 14.01 -0.85 -15.29
CA PHE A 55 15.42 -1.17 -15.11
C PHE A 55 15.69 -1.92 -13.79
N THR A 56 15.08 -1.45 -12.68
CA THR A 56 15.21 -2.10 -11.37
C THR A 56 14.64 -3.51 -11.38
N LEU A 57 13.48 -3.72 -12.01
CA LEU A 57 12.86 -5.05 -12.09
C LEU A 57 13.65 -6.03 -12.95
N LEU A 58 14.25 -5.55 -14.05
CA LEU A 58 15.07 -6.39 -14.93
C LEU A 58 16.42 -6.77 -14.32
N SER A 59 16.96 -5.93 -13.43
CA SER A 59 18.25 -6.14 -12.79
C SER A 59 18.34 -7.52 -12.11
N ASN A 60 19.38 -8.27 -12.42
CA ASN A 60 19.77 -9.49 -11.71
C ASN A 60 20.94 -9.25 -10.75
N HIS A 61 21.63 -8.13 -10.85
CA HIS A 61 22.79 -7.81 -10.02
C HIS A 61 22.40 -6.84 -8.89
N LEU A 62 22.87 -7.10 -7.65
CA LEU A 62 22.55 -6.30 -6.46
C LEU A 62 22.87 -4.80 -6.65
N LEU A 63 24.04 -4.48 -7.19
CA LEU A 63 24.43 -3.08 -7.45
C LEU A 63 23.48 -2.38 -8.45
N LEU A 64 23.10 -3.06 -9.54
CA LEU A 64 22.20 -2.47 -10.55
C LEU A 64 20.80 -2.27 -9.97
N PHE A 65 20.32 -3.24 -9.19
CA PHE A 65 19.05 -3.11 -8.48
C PHE A 65 19.07 -1.90 -7.53
N TRP A 66 20.15 -1.71 -6.77
CA TRP A 66 20.30 -0.56 -5.88
C TRP A 66 20.38 0.78 -6.63
N LEU A 67 21.16 0.85 -7.71
CA LEU A 67 21.23 2.05 -8.57
C LEU A 67 19.87 2.40 -9.17
N GLY A 68 19.13 1.40 -9.65
CA GLY A 68 17.76 1.57 -10.13
C GLY A 68 16.82 2.09 -9.04
N TRP A 69 16.91 1.55 -7.83
CA TRP A 69 16.13 2.00 -6.68
C TRP A 69 16.40 3.47 -6.32
N CYS A 70 17.67 3.88 -6.33
CA CYS A 70 18.11 5.27 -6.15
C CYS A 70 17.58 6.16 -7.29
N TRP A 71 17.62 5.69 -8.53
CA TRP A 71 17.13 6.44 -9.70
C TRP A 71 15.61 6.67 -9.62
N ILE A 72 14.81 5.67 -9.23
CA ILE A 72 13.37 5.82 -8.98
C ILE A 72 13.13 6.94 -7.95
N SER A 73 13.90 6.93 -6.86
CA SER A 73 13.76 7.93 -5.81
C SER A 73 14.06 9.35 -6.30
N LEU A 74 15.16 9.54 -7.04
CA LEU A 74 15.56 10.86 -7.56
C LEU A 74 14.58 11.40 -8.59
N SER A 75 14.11 10.55 -9.52
CA SER A 75 13.13 10.95 -10.55
C SER A 75 11.77 11.31 -9.95
N LEU A 76 11.30 10.55 -8.96
CA LEU A 76 10.07 10.86 -8.23
C LEU A 76 10.13 12.20 -7.47
N GLN A 77 11.31 12.63 -7.03
CA GLN A 77 11.46 13.92 -6.36
C GLN A 77 11.02 15.07 -7.27
N GLN A 78 11.35 14.98 -8.56
CA GLN A 78 10.97 15.99 -9.56
C GLN A 78 9.45 16.01 -9.79
N LEU A 79 8.78 14.86 -9.71
CA LEU A 79 7.32 14.75 -9.83
C LEU A 79 6.60 15.33 -8.62
N LEU A 80 7.13 15.13 -7.40
CA LEU A 80 6.57 15.70 -6.18
C LEU A 80 6.69 17.23 -6.15
N LEU A 81 7.80 17.76 -6.65
CA LEU A 81 8.08 19.19 -6.76
C LEU A 81 7.58 19.78 -8.08
N PHE A 82 6.44 19.30 -8.59
CA PHE A 82 5.81 19.91 -9.77
C PHE A 82 5.41 21.37 -9.50
N TYR A 83 4.89 21.65 -8.29
CA TYR A 83 4.56 22.98 -7.75
C TYR A 83 5.54 23.35 -6.62
N PRO A 84 6.81 23.68 -6.94
CA PRO A 84 7.86 23.86 -5.94
C PRO A 84 7.60 25.04 -5.00
N GLU A 85 6.81 26.03 -5.41
CA GLU A 85 6.46 27.20 -4.61
C GLU A 85 5.56 26.87 -3.41
N ARG A 86 4.87 25.73 -3.41
CA ARG A 86 3.95 25.36 -2.32
C ARG A 86 4.72 24.80 -1.12
N PRO A 87 4.61 25.40 0.08
CA PRO A 87 5.31 24.91 1.28
C PRO A 87 5.02 23.44 1.61
N ARG A 88 3.77 23.01 1.42
CA ARG A 88 3.36 21.62 1.68
C ARG A 88 3.96 20.63 0.69
N ALA A 89 4.13 21.03 -0.58
CA ALA A 89 4.78 20.19 -1.59
C ALA A 89 6.27 20.00 -1.25
N GLN A 90 6.95 21.06 -0.80
CA GLN A 90 8.33 20.98 -0.34
C GLN A 90 8.47 20.09 0.90
N LEU A 91 7.59 20.26 1.89
CA LEU A 91 7.60 19.41 3.09
C LEU A 91 7.42 17.92 2.74
N ALA A 92 6.43 17.59 1.91
CA ALA A 92 6.20 16.23 1.46
C ALA A 92 7.42 15.66 0.71
N ALA A 93 8.02 16.46 -0.16
CA ALA A 93 9.22 16.09 -0.90
C ALA A 93 10.44 15.88 0.02
N HIS A 94 10.63 16.69 1.07
CA HIS A 94 11.71 16.52 2.05
C HIS A 94 11.53 15.24 2.87
N LYS A 95 10.31 14.99 3.38
CA LYS A 95 10.00 13.78 4.15
C LYS A 95 10.23 12.52 3.32
N LYS A 96 9.77 12.54 2.06
CA LYS A 96 9.98 11.43 1.13
C LYS A 96 11.45 11.25 0.81
N ALA A 97 12.21 12.33 0.58
CA ALA A 97 13.64 12.24 0.30
C ALA A 97 14.41 11.63 1.48
N LEU A 98 14.18 12.11 2.70
CA LEU A 98 14.84 11.58 3.91
C LEU A 98 14.50 10.10 4.12
N SER A 99 13.22 9.74 4.02
CA SER A 99 12.78 8.34 4.13
C SER A 99 13.41 7.46 3.05
N ALA A 100 13.50 7.95 1.81
CA ALA A 100 14.07 7.21 0.71
C ALA A 100 15.59 7.02 0.86
N ARG A 101 16.34 8.06 1.26
CA ARG A 101 17.78 7.95 1.53
C ARG A 101 18.06 6.96 2.67
N ALA A 102 17.27 6.99 3.74
CA ALA A 102 17.38 6.00 4.82
C ALA A 102 17.17 4.57 4.29
N GLY A 103 16.11 4.34 3.50
CA GLY A 103 15.86 3.04 2.88
C GLY A 103 16.97 2.59 1.93
N GLU A 104 17.56 3.49 1.16
CA GLU A 104 18.65 3.16 0.23
C GLU A 104 19.96 2.79 0.95
N ILE A 105 20.28 3.46 2.05
CA ILE A 105 21.44 3.12 2.89
C ILE A 105 21.25 1.73 3.50
N LEU A 106 20.05 1.44 4.03
CA LEU A 106 19.73 0.11 4.58
C LEU A 106 19.77 -0.96 3.49
N LEU A 107 19.29 -0.67 2.28
CA LEU A 107 19.33 -1.60 1.15
C LEU A 107 20.78 -1.88 0.70
N ALA A 108 21.63 -0.85 0.65
CA ALA A 108 23.05 -1.03 0.37
C ALA A 108 23.71 -1.91 1.43
N GLY A 109 23.44 -1.67 2.71
CA GLY A 109 23.92 -2.49 3.81
C GLY A 109 23.46 -3.95 3.69
N ALA A 110 22.18 -4.18 3.39
CA ALA A 110 21.64 -5.52 3.16
C ALA A 110 22.38 -6.22 2.02
N PHE A 111 22.58 -5.54 0.89
CA PHE A 111 23.23 -6.11 -0.29
C PHE A 111 24.71 -6.42 -0.06
N ILE A 112 25.44 -5.59 0.68
CA ILE A 112 26.82 -5.89 1.09
C ILE A 112 26.86 -7.15 1.95
N LEU A 113 25.95 -7.27 2.92
CA LEU A 113 25.88 -8.46 3.77
C LEU A 113 25.47 -9.72 3.02
N LEU A 114 24.56 -9.62 2.05
CA LEU A 114 24.21 -10.75 1.17
C LEU A 114 25.38 -11.17 0.30
N TYR A 115 26.18 -10.23 -0.21
CA TYR A 115 27.38 -10.56 -0.96
C TYR A 115 28.40 -11.32 -0.08
N ILE A 116 28.57 -10.91 1.18
CA ILE A 116 29.43 -11.61 2.14
C ILE A 116 28.88 -13.02 2.46
N GLU A 117 27.57 -13.15 2.63
CA GLU A 117 26.90 -14.42 2.97
C GLU A 117 26.99 -15.46 1.85
N PHE A 118 26.73 -15.04 0.60
CA PHE A 118 26.56 -15.96 -0.53
C PHE A 118 27.75 -15.97 -1.51
N GLY A 119 28.72 -15.06 -1.35
CA GLY A 119 29.89 -14.94 -2.23
C GLY A 119 29.57 -14.47 -3.66
N THR A 120 28.35 -14.03 -3.93
CA THR A 120 27.89 -13.59 -5.26
C THR A 120 26.99 -12.37 -5.15
N ALA A 121 27.01 -11.52 -6.18
CA ALA A 121 26.14 -10.35 -6.31
C ALA A 121 24.96 -10.58 -7.26
N GLU A 122 24.83 -11.79 -7.81
CA GLU A 122 23.69 -12.19 -8.65
C GLU A 122 22.50 -12.61 -7.77
N ILE A 123 21.38 -11.90 -7.90
CA ILE A 123 20.14 -12.11 -7.15
C ILE A 123 19.57 -13.51 -7.41
N SER A 124 19.59 -13.99 -8.66
CA SER A 124 19.16 -15.35 -9.00
C SER A 124 19.90 -16.42 -8.20
N ASP A 125 21.20 -16.21 -8.00
CA ASP A 125 22.09 -17.18 -7.36
C ASP A 125 21.92 -17.13 -5.84
N ILE A 126 21.76 -15.94 -5.27
CA ILE A 126 21.41 -15.76 -3.85
C ILE A 126 20.08 -16.46 -3.54
N VAL A 127 19.05 -16.21 -4.34
CA VAL A 127 17.70 -16.76 -4.14
C VAL A 127 17.69 -18.28 -4.31
N SER A 128 18.44 -18.81 -5.28
CA SER A 128 18.53 -20.26 -5.51
C SER A 128 19.28 -20.98 -4.39
N GLN A 129 20.41 -20.43 -3.91
CA GLN A 129 21.15 -20.97 -2.78
C GLN A 129 20.32 -20.95 -1.49
N ALA A 130 19.66 -19.81 -1.20
CA ALA A 130 18.78 -19.68 -0.05
C ALA A 130 17.55 -20.61 -0.08
N SER A 131 17.19 -21.14 -1.26
CA SER A 131 16.10 -22.11 -1.41
C SER A 131 16.54 -23.57 -1.23
N GLY A 132 17.83 -23.83 -1.01
CA GLY A 132 18.37 -25.19 -0.82
C GLY A 132 17.87 -25.84 0.47
N GLN A 133 17.62 -27.16 0.43
CA GLN A 133 16.90 -27.89 1.49
C GLN A 133 17.56 -27.93 2.88
N HIS A 134 18.79 -27.46 3.05
CA HIS A 134 19.48 -27.41 4.35
C HIS A 134 20.32 -26.14 4.53
N TYR A 135 20.01 -25.09 3.79
CA TYR A 135 20.75 -23.84 3.93
C TYR A 135 20.36 -23.12 5.23
N SER A 136 21.36 -22.75 6.03
CA SER A 136 21.19 -21.95 7.25
C SER A 136 21.90 -20.62 7.09
N LEU A 137 21.24 -19.52 7.43
CA LEU A 137 21.87 -18.20 7.39
C LEU A 137 22.90 -18.06 8.52
N SER A 138 24.03 -17.43 8.20
CA SER A 138 24.92 -16.88 9.22
C SER A 138 24.30 -15.63 9.87
N LEU A 139 25.00 -15.04 10.85
CA LEU A 139 24.59 -13.75 11.43
C LEU A 139 24.45 -12.67 10.35
N TYR A 140 25.30 -12.66 9.32
CA TYR A 140 25.24 -11.69 8.23
C TYR A 140 23.96 -11.86 7.42
N GLY A 141 23.59 -13.09 7.04
CA GLY A 141 22.33 -13.39 6.36
C GLY A 141 21.09 -12.98 7.17
N HIS A 142 21.08 -13.25 8.49
CA HIS A 142 19.99 -12.82 9.36
C HIS A 142 19.85 -11.29 9.42
N VAL A 143 20.96 -10.57 9.64
CA VAL A 143 20.96 -9.10 9.67
C VAL A 143 20.57 -8.52 8.31
N ALA A 144 21.08 -9.07 7.21
CA ALA A 144 20.70 -8.66 5.85
C ALA A 144 19.19 -8.78 5.63
N THR A 145 18.59 -9.89 6.07
CA THR A 145 17.15 -10.13 5.93
C THR A 145 16.33 -9.14 6.77
N VAL A 146 16.78 -8.81 7.99
CA VAL A 146 16.15 -7.76 8.81
C VAL A 146 16.24 -6.39 8.12
N LEU A 147 17.39 -6.05 7.54
CA LEU A 147 17.55 -4.81 6.77
C LEU A 147 16.59 -4.76 5.57
N LEU A 148 16.44 -5.85 4.81
CA LEU A 148 15.45 -5.94 3.72
C LEU A 148 14.02 -5.68 4.22
N VAL A 149 13.64 -6.24 5.37
CA VAL A 149 12.35 -5.98 6.02
C VAL A 149 12.19 -4.50 6.36
N LEU A 150 13.19 -3.87 6.98
CA LEU A 150 13.15 -2.45 7.30
C LEU A 150 13.01 -1.58 6.03
N VAL A 151 13.72 -1.92 4.95
CA VAL A 151 13.58 -1.25 3.65
C VAL A 151 12.16 -1.37 3.13
N ALA A 152 11.57 -2.57 3.18
CA ALA A 152 10.20 -2.80 2.73
C ALA A 152 9.18 -2.01 3.58
N LEU A 153 9.33 -2.00 4.90
CA LEU A 153 8.46 -1.22 5.82
C LEU A 153 8.52 0.28 5.50
N ILE A 154 9.72 0.83 5.27
CA ILE A 154 9.90 2.24 4.88
C ILE A 154 9.24 2.52 3.53
N LYS A 155 9.53 1.68 2.51
CA LYS A 155 9.06 1.88 1.13
C LYS A 155 7.56 1.69 1.00
N CYS A 156 6.96 0.83 1.81
CA CYS A 156 5.52 0.62 1.91
C CYS A 156 4.82 1.60 2.87
N ALA A 157 5.53 2.63 3.36
CA ALA A 157 5.00 3.67 4.24
C ALA A 157 4.33 3.12 5.51
N GLN A 158 4.93 2.09 6.13
CA GLN A 158 4.40 1.51 7.36
C GLN A 158 4.68 2.39 8.58
N LEU A 159 3.86 2.27 9.61
CA LEU A 159 4.02 3.06 10.84
C LEU A 159 5.37 2.76 11.52
N PRO A 160 6.05 3.79 12.10
CA PRO A 160 5.65 5.19 12.17
C PRO A 160 6.05 6.05 10.96
N LEU A 161 6.76 5.49 9.97
CA LEU A 161 7.35 6.23 8.85
C LEU A 161 6.39 6.50 7.68
N HIS A 162 5.10 6.30 7.89
CA HIS A 162 4.02 6.55 6.93
C HIS A 162 3.87 8.01 6.44
N GLY A 163 4.44 8.95 7.18
CA GLY A 163 4.24 10.39 7.01
C GLY A 163 4.58 10.95 5.64
N TRP A 164 5.55 10.34 4.96
CA TRP A 164 5.93 10.76 3.61
C TRP A 164 4.83 10.47 2.59
N LEU A 165 3.99 9.46 2.79
CA LEU A 165 2.95 9.09 1.82
C LEU A 165 1.69 9.93 2.00
N ILE A 166 1.24 10.14 3.25
CA ILE A 166 -0.01 10.88 3.52
C ILE A 166 0.07 12.36 3.15
N GLN A 167 1.27 12.93 3.05
CA GLN A 167 1.48 14.34 2.72
C GLN A 167 1.64 14.60 1.21
N VAL A 168 1.82 13.54 0.40
CA VAL A 168 2.01 13.65 -1.06
C VAL A 168 0.71 14.00 -1.81
N VAL A 169 -0.40 14.15 -1.09
CA VAL A 169 -1.71 14.56 -1.64
C VAL A 169 -1.71 15.92 -2.37
N GLU A 170 -0.68 16.74 -2.15
CA GLU A 170 -0.46 18.04 -2.82
C GLU A 170 0.12 17.91 -4.24
N ALA A 171 0.70 16.75 -4.58
CA ALA A 171 1.20 16.49 -5.92
C ALA A 171 0.04 16.32 -6.92
N PRO A 172 0.26 16.55 -8.24
CA PRO A 172 -0.76 16.28 -9.24
C PRO A 172 -1.35 14.88 -9.12
N THR A 173 -2.64 14.73 -9.38
CA THR A 173 -3.37 13.45 -9.26
C THR A 173 -2.67 12.25 -9.94
N PRO A 174 -2.06 12.38 -11.14
CA PRO A 174 -1.31 11.26 -11.72
C PRO A 174 -0.09 10.82 -10.90
N VAL A 175 0.56 11.74 -10.16
CA VAL A 175 1.68 11.40 -9.25
C VAL A 175 1.17 10.62 -8.05
N SER A 176 0.02 11.01 -7.50
CA SER A 176 -0.64 10.24 -6.44
C SER A 176 -1.00 8.83 -6.93
N ALA A 177 -1.56 8.71 -8.14
CA ALA A 177 -1.84 7.39 -8.72
C ALA A 177 -0.56 6.56 -8.88
N LEU A 178 0.51 7.12 -9.46
CA LEU A 178 1.80 6.42 -9.62
C LEU A 178 2.39 5.94 -8.29
N LEU A 179 2.38 6.81 -7.28
CA LEU A 179 2.98 6.51 -5.98
C LEU A 179 2.17 5.46 -5.20
N HIS A 180 0.86 5.61 -5.15
CA HIS A 180 0.00 4.74 -4.35
C HIS A 180 -0.37 3.42 -5.01
N ALA A 181 -0.30 3.35 -6.34
CA ALA A 181 -0.62 2.14 -7.11
C ALA A 181 0.62 1.39 -7.59
N GLY A 182 1.70 2.09 -7.91
CA GLY A 182 2.91 1.50 -8.50
C GLY A 182 4.07 1.46 -7.52
N ILE A 183 4.67 2.61 -7.26
CA ILE A 183 5.98 2.72 -6.58
C ILE A 183 5.95 2.15 -5.16
N ILE A 184 4.85 2.33 -4.42
CA ILE A 184 4.75 1.82 -3.05
C ILE A 184 4.86 0.30 -2.97
N ASN A 185 4.53 -0.41 -4.05
CA ASN A 185 4.62 -1.87 -4.10
C ASN A 185 6.07 -2.39 -4.15
N LEU A 186 7.05 -1.53 -4.44
CA LEU A 186 8.45 -1.95 -4.54
C LEU A 186 8.97 -2.63 -3.27
N GLY A 187 8.45 -2.26 -2.10
CA GLY A 187 8.78 -2.96 -0.85
C GLY A 187 8.25 -4.40 -0.83
N GLY A 188 7.01 -4.63 -1.27
CA GLY A 188 6.45 -5.97 -1.43
C GLY A 188 7.17 -6.79 -2.50
N ILE A 189 7.50 -6.17 -3.64
CA ILE A 189 8.26 -6.81 -4.73
C ILE A 189 9.64 -7.25 -4.21
N LEU A 190 10.34 -6.39 -3.47
CA LEU A 190 11.63 -6.72 -2.87
C LEU A 190 11.52 -7.99 -2.01
N LEU A 191 10.55 -8.06 -1.09
CA LEU A 191 10.39 -9.22 -0.23
C LEU A 191 9.86 -10.46 -0.95
N LEU A 192 9.10 -10.32 -2.04
CA LEU A 192 8.71 -11.46 -2.88
C LEU A 192 9.94 -12.05 -3.59
N LEU A 193 10.82 -11.20 -4.14
CA LEU A 193 12.06 -11.63 -4.79
C LEU A 193 13.00 -12.34 -3.82
N PHE A 194 13.15 -11.79 -2.61
CA PHE A 194 14.02 -12.34 -1.56
C PHE A 194 13.27 -13.22 -0.55
N SER A 195 12.10 -13.73 -0.91
CA SER A 195 11.23 -14.51 -0.01
C SER A 195 11.89 -15.75 0.62
N PRO A 196 12.83 -16.47 -0.03
CA PRO A 196 13.53 -17.57 0.64
C PRO A 196 14.33 -17.13 1.87
N LEU A 197 14.92 -15.93 1.86
CA LEU A 197 15.66 -15.40 3.01
C LEU A 197 14.74 -15.15 4.21
N LEU A 198 13.52 -14.66 3.96
CA LEU A 198 12.52 -14.46 5.02
C LEU A 198 12.14 -15.77 5.72
N LYS A 199 12.07 -16.88 4.97
CA LYS A 199 11.80 -18.20 5.55
C LYS A 199 12.89 -18.65 6.53
N LEU A 200 14.13 -18.30 6.23
CA LEU A 200 15.30 -18.67 7.03
C LEU A 200 15.52 -17.76 8.25
N SER A 201 14.89 -16.58 8.30
CA SER A 201 15.08 -15.60 9.38
C SER A 201 13.80 -15.33 10.15
N ALA A 202 13.56 -16.11 11.21
CA ALA A 202 12.39 -15.94 12.08
C ALA A 202 12.28 -14.55 12.69
N ALA A 203 13.39 -13.94 13.09
CA ALA A 203 13.41 -12.59 13.64
C ALA A 203 12.90 -11.54 12.62
N ALA A 204 13.31 -11.65 11.37
CA ALA A 204 12.85 -10.76 10.30
C ALA A 204 11.36 -10.97 10.00
N ALA A 205 10.88 -12.22 9.95
CA ALA A 205 9.48 -12.53 9.73
C ALA A 205 8.57 -12.02 10.85
N VAL A 206 8.96 -12.20 12.12
CA VAL A 206 8.22 -11.68 13.29
C VAL A 206 8.20 -10.15 13.30
N LEU A 207 9.33 -9.51 13.05
CA LEU A 207 9.41 -8.06 12.94
C LEU A 207 8.45 -7.54 11.85
N LEU A 208 8.47 -8.16 10.67
CA LEU A 208 7.58 -7.81 9.57
C LEU A 208 6.12 -7.98 9.95
N LEU A 209 5.75 -9.14 10.52
CA LEU A 209 4.37 -9.45 10.89
C LEU A 209 3.82 -8.45 11.91
N VAL A 210 4.54 -8.21 13.01
CA VAL A 210 4.06 -7.35 14.10
C VAL A 210 3.91 -5.91 13.62
N THR A 211 4.93 -5.37 12.95
CA THR A 211 4.90 -3.98 12.48
C THR A 211 3.86 -3.75 11.40
N ALA A 212 3.76 -4.66 10.42
CA ALA A 212 2.77 -4.58 9.36
C ALA A 212 1.35 -4.73 9.90
N LEU A 213 1.10 -5.64 10.85
CA LEU A 213 -0.23 -5.85 11.42
C LEU A 213 -0.72 -4.64 12.22
N ILE A 214 0.14 -4.05 13.05
CA ILE A 214 -0.16 -2.79 13.76
C ILE A 214 -0.49 -1.68 12.76
N SER A 215 0.33 -1.55 11.71
CA SER A 215 0.14 -0.55 10.67
C SER A 215 -1.16 -0.75 9.89
N THR A 216 -1.51 -2.00 9.53
CA THR A 216 -2.77 -2.34 8.87
C THR A 216 -3.98 -1.93 9.70
N VAL A 217 -4.01 -2.31 10.98
CA VAL A 217 -5.15 -2.03 11.86
C VAL A 217 -5.30 -0.53 12.08
N LEU A 218 -4.23 0.16 12.48
CA LEU A 218 -4.30 1.59 12.76
C LEU A 218 -4.64 2.38 11.50
N ALA A 219 -4.02 2.08 10.36
CA ALA A 219 -4.33 2.76 9.11
C ALA A 219 -5.75 2.50 8.62
N ALA A 220 -6.26 1.26 8.77
CA ALA A 220 -7.63 0.90 8.42
C ALA A 220 -8.65 1.62 9.32
N LEU A 221 -8.36 1.77 10.62
CA LEU A 221 -9.22 2.55 11.52
C LEU A 221 -9.17 4.04 11.18
N ILE A 222 -7.98 4.62 10.97
CA ILE A 222 -7.83 6.04 10.62
C ILE A 222 -8.55 6.36 9.31
N MET A 223 -8.46 5.52 8.26
CA MET A 223 -9.17 5.82 7.01
C MET A 223 -10.69 5.93 7.20
N THR A 224 -11.29 5.21 8.16
CA THR A 224 -12.74 5.30 8.40
C THR A 224 -13.17 6.64 8.99
N THR A 225 -12.26 7.37 9.64
CA THR A 225 -12.56 8.66 10.28
C THR A 225 -12.21 9.87 9.41
N ARG A 226 -11.30 9.71 8.44
CA ARG A 226 -10.84 10.82 7.58
C ARG A 226 -11.93 11.32 6.63
N ILE A 227 -12.12 12.63 6.60
CA ILE A 227 -13.11 13.31 5.74
C ILE A 227 -12.59 13.52 4.31
N SER A 228 -11.34 13.95 4.16
CA SER A 228 -10.74 14.20 2.84
C SER A 228 -10.56 12.89 2.06
N ILE A 229 -11.10 12.84 0.83
CA ILE A 229 -11.05 11.66 -0.05
C ILE A 229 -9.61 11.26 -0.35
N LYS A 230 -8.74 12.20 -0.74
CA LYS A 230 -7.32 11.89 -1.06
C LYS A 230 -6.56 11.38 0.17
N VAL A 231 -6.80 11.98 1.34
CA VAL A 231 -6.16 11.54 2.60
C VAL A 231 -6.69 10.17 3.02
N ARG A 232 -8.00 9.94 2.92
CA ARG A 232 -8.61 8.62 3.15
C ARG A 232 -8.02 7.57 2.21
N LEU A 233 -7.87 7.89 0.92
CA LEU A 233 -7.24 7.01 -0.05
C LEU A 233 -5.77 6.73 0.31
N ALA A 234 -5.02 7.73 0.77
CA ALA A 234 -3.65 7.53 1.24
C ALA A 234 -3.55 6.57 2.44
N TRP A 235 -4.38 6.77 3.47
CA TRP A 235 -4.44 5.87 4.63
C TRP A 235 -4.88 4.46 4.24
N SER A 236 -5.84 4.34 3.32
CA SER A 236 -6.23 3.03 2.80
C SER A 236 -5.10 2.36 2.01
N THR A 237 -4.18 3.11 1.40
CA THR A 237 -2.97 2.51 0.80
C THR A 237 -2.04 1.96 1.87
N ILE A 238 -1.80 2.69 2.96
CA ILE A 238 -0.96 2.21 4.08
C ILE A 238 -1.53 0.91 4.65
N ALA A 239 -2.85 0.85 4.85
CA ALA A 239 -3.53 -0.34 5.35
C ALA A 239 -3.40 -1.55 4.41
N GLN A 240 -3.60 -1.35 3.11
CA GLN A 240 -3.49 -2.43 2.11
C GLN A 240 -2.04 -2.90 1.95
N MET A 241 -1.07 -1.98 1.93
CA MET A 241 0.35 -2.37 1.87
C MET A 241 0.79 -3.08 3.15
N GLY A 242 0.30 -2.67 4.33
CA GLY A 242 0.51 -3.42 5.55
C GLY A 242 -0.07 -4.83 5.46
N LEU A 243 -1.28 -4.96 4.91
CA LEU A 243 -1.92 -6.26 4.74
C LEU A 243 -1.13 -7.17 3.78
N MET A 244 -0.64 -6.63 2.66
CA MET A 244 0.25 -7.36 1.74
C MET A 244 1.54 -7.80 2.44
N LEU A 245 2.12 -6.97 3.31
CA LEU A 245 3.31 -7.34 4.10
C LEU A 245 2.99 -8.41 5.17
N VAL A 246 1.80 -8.40 5.77
CA VAL A 246 1.31 -9.47 6.64
C VAL A 246 1.19 -10.78 5.86
N GLU A 247 0.64 -10.75 4.64
CA GLU A 247 0.56 -11.93 3.76
C GLU A 247 1.95 -12.51 3.47
N ILE A 248 2.94 -11.65 3.16
CA ILE A 248 4.33 -12.06 2.96
C ILE A 248 4.93 -12.65 4.24
N ALA A 249 4.69 -12.03 5.41
CA ALA A 249 5.20 -12.51 6.69
C ALA A 249 4.63 -13.88 7.10
N LEU A 250 3.38 -14.15 6.72
CA LEU A 250 2.73 -15.45 6.89
C LEU A 250 3.12 -16.49 5.83
N GLY A 251 3.97 -16.11 4.85
CA GLY A 251 4.40 -16.98 3.75
C GLY A 251 3.34 -17.22 2.68
N LEU A 252 2.33 -16.36 2.61
CA LEU A 252 1.22 -16.39 1.65
C LEU A 252 1.57 -15.63 0.37
N TYR A 253 2.72 -15.93 -0.25
CA TYR A 253 3.28 -15.14 -1.34
C TYR A 253 2.38 -15.05 -2.58
N THR A 254 1.63 -16.12 -2.91
CA THR A 254 0.64 -16.08 -4.00
C THR A 254 -0.47 -15.06 -3.72
N LEU A 255 -0.93 -14.96 -2.46
CA LEU A 255 -1.92 -13.95 -2.08
C LEU A 255 -1.32 -12.56 -2.12
N ALA A 256 -0.09 -12.38 -1.62
CA ALA A 256 0.61 -11.10 -1.71
C ALA A 256 0.79 -10.62 -3.16
N LEU A 257 1.10 -11.53 -4.09
CA LEU A 257 1.19 -11.19 -5.51
C LEU A 257 -0.18 -10.82 -6.09
N LEU A 258 -1.23 -11.60 -5.80
CA LEU A 258 -2.59 -11.29 -6.23
C LEU A 258 -3.06 -9.94 -5.68
N HIS A 259 -2.83 -9.70 -4.38
CA HIS A 259 -3.11 -8.45 -3.69
C HIS A 259 -2.40 -7.30 -4.39
N LEU A 260 -1.09 -7.42 -4.62
CA LEU A 260 -0.28 -6.41 -5.29
C LEU A 260 -0.88 -6.01 -6.65
N LEU A 261 -1.25 -6.99 -7.48
CA LEU A 261 -1.87 -6.74 -8.79
C LEU A 261 -3.24 -6.05 -8.65
N ALA A 262 -4.11 -6.58 -7.79
CA ALA A 262 -5.44 -6.03 -7.57
C ALA A 262 -5.40 -4.61 -6.99
N HIS A 263 -4.56 -4.38 -5.98
CA HIS A 263 -4.33 -3.08 -5.35
C HIS A 263 -3.81 -2.06 -6.35
N SER A 264 -2.86 -2.44 -7.20
CA SER A 264 -2.32 -1.55 -8.23
C SER A 264 -3.41 -1.04 -9.17
N CYS A 265 -4.20 -1.95 -9.73
CA CYS A 265 -5.29 -1.58 -10.63
C CYS A 265 -6.36 -0.74 -9.90
N TYR A 266 -6.77 -1.18 -8.71
CA TYR A 266 -7.79 -0.50 -7.91
C TYR A 266 -7.35 0.92 -7.48
N LYS A 267 -6.11 1.09 -7.00
CA LYS A 267 -5.61 2.40 -6.55
C LYS A 267 -5.38 3.35 -7.70
N ALA A 268 -4.87 2.88 -8.83
CA ALA A 268 -4.74 3.71 -10.01
C ALA A 268 -6.12 4.26 -10.40
N TYR A 269 -7.12 3.40 -10.49
CA TYR A 269 -8.50 3.82 -10.75
C TYR A 269 -9.03 4.80 -9.68
N ALA A 270 -8.90 4.47 -8.39
CA ALA A 270 -9.46 5.26 -7.30
C ALA A 270 -8.85 6.67 -7.20
N PHE A 271 -7.54 6.81 -7.42
CA PHE A 271 -6.90 8.13 -7.42
C PHE A 271 -7.27 8.94 -8.65
N LEU A 272 -7.24 8.34 -9.84
CA LEU A 272 -7.58 9.04 -11.10
C LEU A 272 -9.06 9.43 -11.17
N HIS A 273 -9.95 8.66 -10.54
CA HIS A 273 -11.39 8.93 -10.43
C HIS A 273 -11.76 9.82 -9.22
N SER A 274 -10.82 10.15 -8.34
CA SER A 274 -11.10 10.87 -7.09
C SER A 274 -11.73 12.26 -7.30
N GLY A 275 -11.54 12.88 -8.47
CA GLY A 275 -12.20 14.15 -8.84
C GLY A 275 -13.73 14.05 -8.93
N ASN A 276 -14.28 12.86 -9.22
CA ASN A 276 -15.72 12.63 -9.32
C ASN A 276 -16.37 12.23 -7.98
N ALA A 277 -15.60 12.16 -6.90
CA ALA A 277 -16.08 11.64 -5.62
C ALA A 277 -17.14 12.54 -4.96
N VAL A 278 -17.17 13.85 -5.27
CA VAL A 278 -18.22 14.77 -4.79
C VAL A 278 -19.60 14.36 -5.33
N ASN A 279 -19.68 14.01 -6.61
CA ASN A 279 -20.94 13.57 -7.23
C ASN A 279 -21.44 12.27 -6.60
N HIS A 280 -20.54 11.33 -6.31
CA HIS A 280 -20.87 10.09 -5.59
C HIS A 280 -21.38 10.35 -4.17
N TYR A 281 -20.79 11.31 -3.46
CA TYR A 281 -21.24 11.69 -2.13
C TYR A 281 -22.67 12.28 -2.15
N LEU A 282 -22.94 13.19 -3.09
CA LEU A 282 -24.28 13.76 -3.27
C LEU A 282 -25.32 12.67 -3.59
N ALA A 283 -25.00 11.74 -4.49
CA ALA A 283 -25.85 10.60 -4.80
C ALA A 283 -26.11 9.71 -3.57
N ALA A 284 -25.11 9.48 -2.73
CA ALA A 284 -25.24 8.68 -1.51
C ALA A 284 -26.10 9.35 -0.43
N GLN A 285 -26.08 10.68 -0.32
CA GLN A 285 -26.96 11.41 0.61
C GLN A 285 -28.43 11.25 0.23
N LEU A 286 -28.74 11.25 -1.07
CA LEU A 286 -30.10 11.09 -1.59
C LEU A 286 -30.67 9.68 -1.35
N ALA A 287 -29.82 8.67 -1.16
CA ALA A 287 -30.24 7.27 -1.09
C ALA A 287 -30.86 6.82 0.25
N GLY A 288 -30.95 7.70 1.27
CA GLY A 288 -31.47 7.42 2.61
C GLY A 288 -30.61 6.42 3.42
N GLN A 289 -30.22 6.75 4.64
CA GLN A 289 -29.44 5.83 5.49
C GLN A 289 -30.31 5.16 6.54
N THR A 290 -30.36 3.84 6.53
CA THR A 290 -31.00 3.02 7.57
C THR A 290 -29.94 2.49 8.52
N GLU A 291 -30.11 2.70 9.82
CA GLU A 291 -29.21 2.15 10.82
C GLU A 291 -29.39 0.62 10.95
N PRO A 292 -28.34 -0.18 10.69
CA PRO A 292 -28.43 -1.63 10.78
C PRO A 292 -28.46 -2.09 12.23
N GLN A 293 -29.49 -2.85 12.59
CA GLN A 293 -29.55 -3.57 13.86
C GLN A 293 -28.59 -4.78 13.90
N ALA A 294 -28.23 -5.23 15.11
CA ALA A 294 -27.32 -6.37 15.34
C ALA A 294 -27.74 -7.66 14.62
N ARG A 295 -29.05 -7.94 14.49
CA ARG A 295 -29.56 -9.10 13.75
C ARG A 295 -29.14 -9.12 12.28
N HIS A 296 -29.02 -7.96 11.63
CA HIS A 296 -28.61 -7.89 10.22
C HIS A 296 -27.12 -8.23 10.07
N TRP A 297 -26.30 -7.84 11.05
CA TRP A 297 -24.89 -8.22 11.09
C TRP A 297 -24.70 -9.71 11.31
N LEU A 298 -25.45 -10.31 12.24
CA LEU A 298 -25.41 -11.75 12.49
C LEU A 298 -25.85 -12.54 11.25
N LEU A 299 -26.95 -12.15 10.61
CA LEU A 299 -27.40 -12.79 9.37
C LEU A 299 -26.38 -12.65 8.23
N ALA A 300 -25.78 -11.47 8.06
CA ALA A 300 -24.74 -11.25 7.06
C ALA A 300 -23.51 -12.14 7.33
N LEU A 301 -23.07 -12.24 8.58
CA LEU A 301 -21.94 -13.09 8.99
C LEU A 301 -22.23 -14.57 8.74
N LEU A 302 -23.44 -15.05 9.05
CA LEU A 302 -23.82 -16.44 8.82
C LEU A 302 -23.84 -16.79 7.32
N VAL A 303 -24.49 -15.96 6.51
CA VAL A 303 -24.57 -16.17 5.04
C VAL A 303 -23.18 -16.15 4.42
N THR A 304 -22.32 -15.21 4.81
CA THR A 304 -20.96 -15.12 4.27
C THR A 304 -20.05 -16.24 4.72
N SER A 305 -20.16 -16.66 5.97
CA SER A 305 -19.42 -17.83 6.47
C SER A 305 -19.79 -19.07 5.66
N ALA A 306 -21.09 -19.30 5.41
CA ALA A 306 -21.53 -20.40 4.55
C ALA A 306 -20.98 -20.31 3.13
N LEU A 307 -21.01 -19.11 2.51
CA LEU A 307 -20.46 -18.89 1.17
C LEU A 307 -18.95 -19.15 1.11
N VAL A 308 -18.19 -18.70 2.10
CA VAL A 308 -16.73 -18.88 2.15
C VAL A 308 -16.37 -20.34 2.44
N ILE A 309 -17.11 -21.03 3.31
CA ILE A 309 -16.95 -22.48 3.56
C ILE A 309 -17.23 -23.28 2.28
N LEU A 310 -18.30 -22.95 1.55
CA LEU A 310 -18.59 -23.58 0.26
C LEU A 310 -17.49 -23.31 -0.77
N ALA A 311 -17.00 -22.07 -0.85
CA ALA A 311 -15.89 -21.72 -1.74
C ALA A 311 -14.61 -22.50 -1.39
N HIS A 312 -14.33 -22.70 -0.10
CA HIS A 312 -13.18 -23.47 0.38
C HIS A 312 -13.23 -24.94 -0.09
N GLN A 313 -14.41 -25.54 -0.21
CA GLN A 313 -14.57 -26.92 -0.71
C GLN A 313 -14.24 -27.04 -2.20
N ILE A 314 -14.41 -25.98 -2.98
CA ILE A 314 -14.13 -25.96 -4.43
C ILE A 314 -12.66 -25.64 -4.67
N LEU A 315 -12.16 -24.56 -4.08
CA LEU A 315 -10.75 -24.18 -4.09
C LEU A 315 -10.27 -23.90 -2.65
N PRO A 316 -9.32 -24.71 -2.13
CA PRO A 316 -8.83 -24.54 -0.77
C PRO A 316 -8.28 -23.13 -0.54
N LEU A 317 -8.74 -22.50 0.54
CA LEU A 317 -8.20 -21.23 1.04
C LEU A 317 -6.78 -21.44 1.57
N SER A 318 -5.96 -20.39 1.51
CA SER A 318 -4.53 -20.49 1.84
C SER A 318 -4.27 -20.50 3.35
N SER A 319 -5.12 -19.86 4.15
CA SER A 319 -4.96 -19.67 5.59
C SER A 319 -6.28 -19.30 6.27
N LEU A 320 -6.33 -19.45 7.59
CA LEU A 320 -7.48 -19.02 8.40
C LEU A 320 -7.68 -17.50 8.31
N SER A 321 -6.59 -16.71 8.38
CA SER A 321 -6.68 -15.24 8.29
C SER A 321 -7.26 -14.77 6.95
N SER A 322 -6.92 -15.44 5.84
CA SER A 322 -7.50 -15.12 4.52
C SER A 322 -9.00 -15.43 4.48
N ALA A 323 -9.43 -16.54 5.09
CA ALA A 323 -10.84 -16.89 5.21
C ALA A 323 -11.60 -15.85 6.05
N VAL A 324 -11.06 -15.49 7.21
CA VAL A 324 -11.66 -14.48 8.10
C VAL A 324 -11.79 -13.14 7.39
N LEU A 325 -10.75 -12.66 6.70
CA LEU A 325 -10.84 -11.41 5.93
C LEU A 325 -11.89 -11.45 4.83
N LEU A 326 -12.01 -12.56 4.09
CA LEU A 326 -13.05 -12.72 3.06
C LEU A 326 -14.45 -12.70 3.67
N VAL A 327 -14.68 -13.43 4.77
CA VAL A 327 -15.96 -13.41 5.50
C VAL A 327 -16.31 -11.99 5.91
N LEU A 328 -15.37 -11.26 6.52
CA LEU A 328 -15.60 -9.89 7.00
C LEU A 328 -15.85 -8.92 5.83
N ALA A 329 -15.09 -9.03 4.73
CA ALA A 329 -15.24 -8.18 3.55
C ALA A 329 -16.61 -8.37 2.86
N VAL A 330 -17.03 -9.62 2.64
CA VAL A 330 -18.33 -9.93 2.04
C VAL A 330 -19.47 -9.59 3.02
N THR A 331 -19.23 -9.63 4.33
CA THR A 331 -20.21 -9.20 5.35
C THR A 331 -20.50 -7.71 5.22
N VAL A 332 -19.47 -6.87 5.10
CA VAL A 332 -19.65 -5.42 4.90
C VAL A 332 -20.39 -5.13 3.59
N LEU A 333 -20.16 -5.92 2.55
CA LEU A 333 -20.84 -5.82 1.26
C LEU A 333 -22.33 -6.18 1.35
N LEU A 334 -22.68 -7.26 2.06
CA LEU A 334 -24.07 -7.76 2.16
C LEU A 334 -24.93 -6.98 3.14
N MET A 335 -24.33 -6.42 4.20
CA MET A 335 -25.06 -5.79 5.28
C MET A 335 -26.03 -4.67 4.82
N PRO A 336 -25.65 -3.71 3.94
CA PRO A 336 -26.57 -2.66 3.48
C PRO A 336 -27.81 -3.20 2.77
N SER A 337 -27.67 -4.31 2.02
CA SER A 337 -28.78 -4.97 1.32
C SER A 337 -29.76 -5.64 2.29
N LEU A 338 -29.26 -6.12 3.44
CA LEU A 338 -30.06 -6.77 4.49
C LEU A 338 -30.76 -5.78 5.41
N ALA A 339 -30.16 -4.62 5.66
CA ALA A 339 -30.66 -3.61 6.60
C ALA A 339 -31.89 -2.84 6.08
N ARG A 340 -32.01 -2.67 4.76
CA ARG A 340 -33.14 -1.94 4.15
C ARG A 340 -34.31 -2.90 3.89
N ALA A 341 -35.41 -2.70 4.62
CA ALA A 341 -36.65 -3.42 4.44
C ALA A 341 -37.57 -2.68 3.46
N ASP A 342 -37.61 -3.14 2.21
CA ASP A 342 -38.56 -2.69 1.17
C ASP A 342 -38.88 -3.85 0.20
N SER A 343 -39.81 -3.65 -0.73
CA SER A 343 -40.21 -4.67 -1.72
C SER A 343 -39.07 -5.10 -2.66
N ARG A 344 -37.97 -4.34 -2.73
CA ARG A 344 -36.79 -4.64 -3.56
C ARG A 344 -35.67 -5.35 -2.77
N ARG A 345 -35.85 -5.58 -1.46
CA ARG A 345 -34.92 -6.33 -0.61
C ARG A 345 -34.47 -7.66 -1.21
N PRO A 346 -35.36 -8.58 -1.69
CA PRO A 346 -34.90 -9.86 -2.21
C PRO A 346 -33.97 -9.70 -3.42
N LEU A 347 -34.31 -8.78 -4.35
CA LEU A 347 -33.47 -8.47 -5.50
C LEU A 347 -32.10 -7.91 -5.09
N ARG A 348 -32.05 -6.97 -4.14
CA ARG A 348 -30.77 -6.40 -3.65
C ARG A 348 -29.90 -7.43 -2.95
N VAL A 349 -30.49 -8.31 -2.15
CA VAL A 349 -29.75 -9.39 -1.48
C VAL A 349 -29.23 -10.36 -2.53
N MET A 350 -30.05 -10.78 -3.49
CA MET A 350 -29.63 -11.65 -4.60
C MET A 350 -28.46 -11.05 -5.39
N LEU A 351 -28.55 -9.76 -5.76
CA LEU A 351 -27.48 -9.07 -6.46
C LEU A 351 -26.20 -8.96 -5.63
N ALA A 352 -26.31 -8.67 -4.33
CA ALA A 352 -25.16 -8.57 -3.45
C ALA A 352 -24.50 -9.95 -3.19
N VAL A 353 -25.29 -11.02 -3.09
CA VAL A 353 -24.78 -12.40 -3.01
C VAL A 353 -24.10 -12.78 -4.31
N ALA A 354 -24.74 -12.51 -5.47
CA ALA A 354 -24.13 -12.78 -6.79
C ALA A 354 -22.81 -12.03 -6.97
N TYR A 355 -22.75 -10.77 -6.53
CA TYR A 355 -21.50 -9.99 -6.54
C TYR A 355 -20.45 -10.57 -5.58
N GLY A 356 -20.83 -10.98 -4.37
CA GLY A 356 -19.94 -11.67 -3.42
C GLY A 356 -19.38 -12.97 -3.96
N VAL A 357 -20.22 -13.81 -4.59
CA VAL A 357 -19.80 -15.05 -5.27
C VAL A 357 -18.85 -14.73 -6.42
N GLY A 358 -19.16 -13.72 -7.23
CA GLY A 358 -18.28 -13.27 -8.32
C GLY A 358 -16.90 -12.82 -7.83
N LEU A 359 -16.84 -12.10 -6.70
CA LEU A 359 -15.57 -11.71 -6.07
C LEU A 359 -14.79 -12.91 -5.54
N LEU A 360 -15.46 -13.88 -4.90
CA LEU A 360 -14.83 -15.12 -4.44
C LEU A 360 -14.31 -15.96 -5.59
N ALA A 361 -15.05 -16.04 -6.70
CA ALA A 361 -14.61 -16.72 -7.91
C ALA A 361 -13.39 -16.02 -8.52
N LEU A 362 -13.41 -14.69 -8.63
CA LEU A 362 -12.27 -13.91 -9.13
C LEU A 362 -11.02 -14.09 -8.26
N TYR A 363 -11.18 -14.05 -6.94
CA TYR A 363 -10.11 -14.31 -5.98
C TYR A 363 -9.52 -15.72 -6.16
N SER A 364 -10.39 -16.74 -6.23
CA SER A 364 -9.97 -18.14 -6.32
C SER A 364 -9.27 -18.44 -7.65
N SER A 365 -9.83 -17.96 -8.75
CA SER A 365 -9.23 -18.07 -10.09
C SER A 365 -7.90 -17.34 -10.18
N GLY A 366 -7.81 -16.11 -9.66
CA GLY A 366 -6.57 -15.34 -9.63
C GLY A 366 -5.48 -16.03 -8.82
N LYS A 367 -5.83 -16.57 -7.64
CA LYS A 367 -4.91 -17.37 -6.82
C LYS A 367 -4.38 -18.59 -7.59
N TYR A 368 -5.28 -19.35 -8.23
CA TYR A 368 -4.92 -20.54 -8.99
C TYR A 368 -3.96 -20.22 -10.15
N MET A 369 -4.24 -19.16 -10.92
CA MET A 369 -3.39 -18.75 -12.05
C MET A 369 -2.00 -18.26 -11.61
N LEU A 370 -1.89 -17.63 -10.44
CA LEU A 370 -0.62 -17.08 -9.94
C LEU A 370 0.20 -18.08 -9.12
N GLN A 371 -0.39 -19.18 -8.67
CA GLN A 371 0.29 -20.20 -7.88
C GLN A 371 1.59 -20.74 -8.52
N PRO A 372 1.66 -21.07 -9.82
CA PRO A 372 2.91 -21.53 -10.43
C PRO A 372 3.96 -20.43 -10.62
N ILE A 373 3.57 -19.16 -10.49
CA ILE A 373 4.44 -17.98 -10.72
C ILE A 373 5.02 -17.47 -9.40
N ALA A 374 4.23 -17.50 -8.34
CA ALA A 374 4.60 -17.00 -7.03
C ALA A 374 5.60 -17.93 -6.33
N PRO A 375 6.44 -17.39 -5.43
CA PRO A 375 7.26 -18.22 -4.56
C PRO A 375 6.43 -19.25 -3.79
N THR A 376 7.02 -20.41 -3.49
CA THR A 376 6.32 -21.51 -2.82
C THR A 376 5.74 -21.07 -1.47
N THR A 377 4.43 -21.20 -1.33
CA THR A 377 3.72 -20.86 -0.09
C THR A 377 4.09 -21.83 1.02
N GLN A 378 4.43 -21.29 2.20
CA GLN A 378 4.69 -22.09 3.39
C GLN A 378 4.21 -21.29 4.59
N VAL A 379 3.17 -21.78 5.27
CA VAL A 379 2.59 -21.08 6.42
C VAL A 379 3.60 -21.11 7.57
N PHE A 380 4.10 -19.94 7.97
CA PHE A 380 5.20 -19.80 8.92
C PHE A 380 4.83 -20.32 10.33
N SER A 381 3.63 -20.00 10.81
CA SER A 381 3.13 -20.47 12.11
C SER A 381 1.61 -20.42 12.16
N THR A 382 0.98 -21.51 12.59
CA THR A 382 -0.47 -21.59 12.82
C THR A 382 -0.92 -20.59 13.89
N TRP A 383 -0.11 -20.39 14.94
CA TRP A 383 -0.37 -19.39 15.98
C TRP A 383 -0.33 -17.96 15.43
N ALA A 384 0.61 -17.66 14.54
CA ALA A 384 0.66 -16.37 13.87
C ALA A 384 -0.59 -16.11 13.02
N ASP A 385 -1.07 -17.13 12.31
CA ASP A 385 -2.29 -17.05 11.49
C ASP A 385 -3.55 -16.86 12.35
N VAL A 386 -3.68 -17.59 13.46
CA VAL A 386 -4.77 -17.43 14.43
C VAL A 386 -4.74 -16.04 15.07
N PHE A 387 -3.57 -15.58 15.52
CA PHE A 387 -3.41 -14.25 16.10
C PHE A 387 -3.82 -13.15 15.10
N THR A 388 -3.36 -13.25 13.86
CA THR A 388 -3.73 -12.32 12.78
C THR A 388 -5.25 -12.31 12.56
N SER A 389 -5.88 -13.48 12.59
CA SER A 389 -7.34 -13.63 12.46
C SER A 389 -8.11 -12.91 13.58
N LEU A 390 -7.66 -13.06 14.83
CA LEU A 390 -8.24 -12.36 15.98
C LEU A 390 -8.10 -10.84 15.85
N VAL A 391 -6.94 -10.38 15.38
CA VAL A 391 -6.70 -8.95 15.16
C VAL A 391 -7.61 -8.38 14.06
N PHE A 392 -7.85 -9.11 12.97
CA PHE A 392 -8.79 -8.68 11.92
C PHE A 392 -10.26 -8.69 12.39
N ALA A 393 -10.66 -9.66 13.22
CA ALA A 393 -11.96 -9.64 13.86
C ALA A 393 -12.13 -8.41 14.78
N GLY A 394 -11.10 -8.08 15.57
CA GLY A 394 -11.07 -6.88 16.39
C GLY A 394 -11.15 -5.58 15.57
N LEU A 395 -10.41 -5.50 14.45
CA LEU A 395 -10.49 -4.39 13.50
C LEU A 395 -11.92 -4.21 12.98
N PHE A 396 -12.59 -5.31 12.58
CA PHE A 396 -13.96 -5.26 12.09
C PHE A 396 -14.94 -4.75 13.16
N VAL A 397 -14.87 -5.28 14.38
CA VAL A 397 -15.72 -4.84 15.49
C VAL A 397 -15.51 -3.34 15.76
N MET A 398 -14.26 -2.89 15.83
CA MET A 398 -13.95 -1.47 16.06
C MET A 398 -14.44 -0.59 14.90
N ALA A 399 -14.30 -1.03 13.65
CA ALA A 399 -14.80 -0.30 12.49
C ALA A 399 -16.33 -0.16 12.50
N VAL A 400 -17.07 -1.20 12.92
CA VAL A 400 -18.53 -1.16 13.10
C VAL A 400 -18.91 -0.21 14.24
N LEU A 401 -18.19 -0.25 15.37
CA LEU A 401 -18.41 0.67 16.50
C LEU A 401 -18.19 2.13 16.10
N LEU A 402 -17.09 2.44 15.41
CA LEU A 402 -16.81 3.80 14.93
C LEU A 402 -17.87 4.30 13.95
N ARG A 403 -18.41 3.42 13.10
CA ARG A 403 -19.40 3.81 12.08
C ARG A 403 -20.80 4.02 12.64
N TYR A 404 -21.25 3.20 13.58
CA TYR A 404 -22.65 3.20 14.05
C TYR A 404 -22.84 3.65 15.49
N HIS A 405 -21.80 3.58 16.32
CA HIS A 405 -21.87 3.88 17.76
C HIS A 405 -20.96 5.04 18.16
N SER A 406 -20.66 5.97 17.24
CA SER A 406 -19.78 7.13 17.45
C SER A 406 -20.24 8.07 18.57
N ARG A 407 -21.53 8.04 18.95
CA ARG A 407 -22.11 8.84 20.04
C ARG A 407 -21.67 8.37 21.43
N HIS A 408 -21.21 7.12 21.58
CA HIS A 408 -20.74 6.62 22.87
C HIS A 408 -19.43 7.31 23.28
N ARG A 409 -19.33 7.77 24.53
CA ARG A 409 -18.20 8.62 24.99
C ARG A 409 -16.82 8.00 24.71
N ALA A 410 -16.66 6.70 24.95
CA ALA A 410 -15.40 6.00 24.70
C ALA A 410 -15.06 5.94 23.20
N VAL A 411 -16.04 5.62 22.35
CA VAL A 411 -15.87 5.52 20.89
C VAL A 411 -15.57 6.91 20.31
N ASN A 412 -16.21 7.96 20.82
CA ASN A 412 -15.95 9.33 20.38
C ASN A 412 -14.51 9.76 20.68
N ARG A 413 -13.96 9.44 21.85
CA ARG A 413 -12.54 9.71 22.16
C ARG A 413 -11.60 9.03 21.17
N VAL A 414 -11.84 7.75 20.89
CA VAL A 414 -11.06 6.99 19.90
C VAL A 414 -11.23 7.58 18.51
N PHE A 415 -12.45 7.97 18.12
CA PHE A 415 -12.73 8.62 16.84
C PHE A 415 -11.93 9.92 16.69
N ILE A 416 -11.91 10.79 17.69
CA ILE A 416 -11.17 12.06 17.66
C ILE A 416 -9.67 11.80 17.49
N TRP A 417 -9.12 10.86 18.26
CA TRP A 417 -7.70 10.48 18.16
C TRP A 417 -7.35 9.90 16.79
N LEU A 418 -8.17 8.98 16.26
CA LEU A 418 -8.01 8.42 14.92
C LEU A 418 -8.17 9.47 13.83
N ASN A 419 -9.11 10.41 13.98
CA ASN A 419 -9.31 11.50 13.04
C ASN A 419 -8.12 12.48 13.01
N ALA A 420 -7.34 12.58 14.08
CA ALA A 420 -6.05 13.27 14.06
C ALA A 420 -4.94 12.43 13.37
N GLY A 421 -5.14 11.12 13.20
CA GLY A 421 -4.10 10.19 12.74
C GLY A 421 -3.20 9.71 13.86
N GLY A 422 -3.72 9.73 15.09
CA GLY A 422 -3.00 9.34 16.29
C GLY A 422 -1.82 10.24 16.67
N TYR A 423 -1.74 11.44 16.07
CA TYR A 423 -0.61 12.36 16.16
C TYR A 423 0.76 11.74 15.78
N LEU A 424 0.72 10.67 14.97
CA LEU A 424 1.91 9.88 14.63
C LEU A 424 2.83 10.62 13.65
N ASP A 425 2.27 11.53 12.86
CA ASP A 425 2.99 12.21 11.79
C ASP A 425 3.71 13.49 12.27
N GLU A 426 3.24 14.07 13.37
CA GLU A 426 3.77 15.29 13.98
C GLU A 426 5.20 15.07 14.44
N TRP A 427 5.50 13.92 15.01
CA TRP A 427 6.87 13.54 15.39
C TRP A 427 7.79 13.49 14.16
N ALA A 428 7.39 12.76 13.11
CA ALA A 428 8.17 12.63 11.88
C ALA A 428 8.37 13.98 11.18
N THR A 429 7.35 14.84 11.21
CA THR A 429 7.40 16.20 10.66
C THR A 429 8.38 17.09 11.44
N ARG A 430 8.36 17.06 12.78
CA ARG A 430 9.31 17.80 13.61
C ARG A 430 10.75 17.37 13.36
N VAL A 431 11.00 16.05 13.29
CA VAL A 431 12.33 15.51 12.96
C VAL A 431 12.78 15.97 11.58
N THR A 432 11.88 15.92 10.59
CA THR A 432 12.21 16.36 9.23
C THR A 432 12.56 17.83 9.18
N LEU A 433 11.79 18.69 9.84
CA LEU A 433 12.06 20.14 9.86
C LEU A 433 13.33 20.50 10.64
N LYS A 434 13.73 19.68 11.62
CA LYS A 434 15.02 19.84 12.32
C LYS A 434 16.21 19.50 11.42
N ILE A 435 16.08 18.47 10.59
CA ILE A 435 17.14 18.03 9.67
C ILE A 435 17.18 18.90 8.40
N TRP A 436 16.00 19.23 7.86
CA TRP A 436 15.83 19.98 6.62
C TRP A 436 14.75 21.07 6.79
N PRO A 437 15.09 22.20 7.41
CA PRO A 437 14.16 23.30 7.65
C PRO A 437 13.67 23.91 6.33
N TYR A 438 12.36 24.17 6.28
CA TYR A 438 11.75 24.93 5.19
C TYR A 438 12.02 26.42 5.41
N HIS A 439 12.79 27.03 4.51
CA HIS A 439 13.01 28.47 4.48
C HIS A 439 12.06 29.09 3.46
N ASN A 440 11.02 29.76 3.95
CA ASN A 440 10.11 30.47 3.09
C ASN A 440 10.84 31.68 2.49
N LYS A 441 11.13 31.66 1.18
CA LYS A 441 11.74 32.82 0.47
C LYS A 441 10.76 33.99 0.30
N THR A 442 9.54 33.91 0.83
CA THR A 442 8.65 35.06 0.98
C THR A 442 8.88 35.76 2.32
N SER A 443 10.09 36.29 2.51
CA SER A 443 10.20 37.58 3.19
C SER A 443 9.47 38.57 2.28
N VAL A 444 8.24 38.92 2.65
CA VAL A 444 7.49 39.99 2.00
C VAL A 444 8.42 41.19 1.91
N LYS A 445 8.65 41.71 0.69
CA LYS A 445 9.12 43.09 0.49
C LYS A 445 8.01 44.01 1.02
N THR A 446 7.89 44.17 2.32
CA THR A 446 7.14 45.26 2.96
C THR A 446 7.96 46.55 2.89
N SER A 447 8.49 46.91 1.72
CA SER A 447 9.26 48.15 1.54
C SER A 447 8.78 49.03 0.39
N ASN A 448 7.82 48.60 -0.44
CA ASN A 448 7.44 49.36 -1.62
C ASN A 448 5.94 49.74 -1.70
N LEU A 449 5.18 49.62 -0.60
CA LEU A 449 3.81 50.14 -0.54
C LEU A 449 3.70 51.53 0.13
N SER A 450 4.79 52.10 0.67
CA SER A 450 4.78 53.46 1.24
C SER A 450 5.25 54.56 0.27
N GLN A 451 5.53 54.25 -1.00
CA GLN A 451 5.92 55.24 -2.02
C GLN A 451 4.81 55.52 -3.06
N ALA A 452 3.65 54.85 -2.95
CA ALA A 452 2.51 55.10 -3.84
C ALA A 452 1.43 56.00 -3.21
N GLU A 453 1.60 56.43 -1.95
CA GLU A 453 0.67 57.33 -1.25
C GLU A 453 1.13 58.80 -1.20
N SER A 454 2.25 59.16 -1.84
CA SER A 454 2.72 60.55 -1.95
C SER A 454 2.46 61.21 -3.31
N LEU A 455 1.53 60.67 -4.11
CA LEU A 455 1.07 61.26 -5.39
C LEU A 455 -0.46 61.32 -5.49
N LYS A 456 -1.11 61.79 -4.42
CA LYS A 456 -2.49 62.30 -4.48
C LYS A 456 -2.57 63.69 -3.88
#